data_AF-A0A7J6SZ94-F1
#
_entry.id   AF-A0A7J6SZ94-F1
#
_cell.length_a   1.000
_cell.length_b   1.000
_cell.length_c   1.000
_cell.angle_alpha   90.00
_cell.angle_beta   90.00
_cell.angle_gamma   90.00
#
_symmetry.space_group_name_H-M   'P 1'
#
loop_
_entity.id
_entity.type
_entity.pdbx_description
1 polymer ?
#
loop_
_entity_poly.entity_id
_entity_poly.type
_entity_poly.pdbx_seq_one_letter_code
_entity_poly.pdbx_strand_id
1 'polypeptide(L)'
;MAVAPEWHKKMAEQQSSGLDLKESVGWLANANVPLQIEADIIALRTLSIATRAYPVEQDDPMCRLCGQAKETLFHIVSCCPVLAHAEYFDRHNRICRLLYKACCDMLSVPFENEWWSCRPPCVNVEAGSLYWDQPVHTPRKLEYYRPDIIAVINSRRLVLVIEIAVCADHSVVKKEGEKRSKYQALIQELVLMYRGFSVKLVPVVIGVTGAVTKSLPRMLKDAFLGDVDIRTCQRVASTSTIHLLRRVLGGPNAPI
;
A
#
# COMPACT_ATOMS: atom_id res chain seq x y z
N MET A 1 19.55 18.61 26.66
CA MET A 1 18.23 18.17 26.16
C MET A 1 18.23 18.37 24.65
N ALA A 2 18.24 17.29 23.86
CA ALA A 2 18.12 17.40 22.42
C ALA A 2 16.69 17.86 22.08
N VAL A 3 16.56 19.04 21.48
CA VAL A 3 15.29 19.56 20.99
C VAL A 3 14.90 18.71 19.78
N ALA A 4 13.68 18.16 19.78
CA ALA A 4 13.17 17.42 18.64
C ALA A 4 13.31 18.29 17.37
N PRO A 5 13.94 17.79 16.28
CA PRO A 5 14.09 18.52 15.03
C PRO A 5 12.76 19.11 14.53
N GLU A 6 12.82 20.24 13.85
CA GLU A 6 11.63 20.97 13.39
C GLU A 6 10.71 20.15 12.47
N TRP A 7 11.24 19.10 11.83
CA TRP A 7 10.44 18.16 11.08
C TRP A 7 9.65 17.16 11.94
N HIS A 8 10.04 16.86 13.19
CA HIS A 8 9.19 16.11 14.12
C HIS A 8 7.92 16.90 14.47
N LYS A 9 8.05 18.22 14.68
CA LYS A 9 6.88 19.11 14.81
C LYS A 9 6.08 19.12 13.52
N LYS A 10 6.72 19.23 12.35
CA LYS A 10 6.01 19.10 11.06
C LYS A 10 5.38 17.73 10.85
N MET A 11 5.90 16.61 11.36
CA MET A 11 5.27 15.28 11.26
C MET A 11 4.10 15.11 12.24
N ALA A 12 4.19 15.71 13.43
CA ALA A 12 3.09 15.78 14.38
C ALA A 12 1.98 16.73 13.90
N GLU A 13 2.34 17.87 13.28
CA GLU A 13 1.43 18.83 12.66
C GLU A 13 0.90 18.33 11.30
N GLN A 14 1.67 17.50 10.58
CA GLN A 14 1.25 16.68 9.43
C GLN A 14 0.64 15.33 9.86
N GLN A 15 0.23 15.15 11.12
CA GLN A 15 -0.88 14.24 11.41
C GLN A 15 -2.13 14.87 10.78
N SER A 16 -2.16 14.72 9.46
CA SER A 16 -2.92 15.49 8.50
C SER A 16 -4.39 15.25 8.72
N SER A 17 -5.17 16.33 8.62
CA SER A 17 -6.61 16.29 8.42
C SER A 17 -6.96 15.26 7.33
N GLY A 18 -7.27 14.01 7.71
CA GLY A 18 -7.52 12.93 6.76
C GLY A 18 -7.05 11.53 7.20
N LEU A 19 -6.08 11.41 8.12
CA LEU A 19 -5.69 10.11 8.68
C LEU A 19 -6.69 9.61 9.71
N ASP A 20 -6.97 8.31 9.70
CA ASP A 20 -7.70 7.64 10.77
C ASP A 20 -6.73 7.16 11.83
N LEU A 21 -6.54 7.95 12.89
CA LEU A 21 -5.56 7.62 13.93
C LEU A 21 -5.90 6.31 14.67
N LYS A 22 -7.20 6.02 14.84
CA LYS A 22 -7.66 4.79 15.52
C LYS A 22 -7.42 3.58 14.64
N GLU A 23 -7.86 3.64 13.38
CA GLU A 23 -7.69 2.52 12.45
C GLU A 23 -6.21 2.30 12.12
N SER A 24 -5.39 3.36 12.07
CA SER A 24 -3.94 3.31 11.76
C SER A 24 -3.09 2.50 12.74
N VAL A 25 -3.64 2.13 13.89
CA VAL A 25 -3.02 1.24 14.89
C VAL A 25 -3.87 -0.02 15.12
N GLY A 26 -4.87 -0.29 14.28
CA GLY A 26 -5.79 -1.42 14.41
C GLY A 26 -5.10 -2.78 14.38
N TRP A 27 -3.93 -2.86 13.75
CA TRP A 27 -3.10 -4.07 13.74
C TRP A 27 -2.58 -4.48 15.13
N LEU A 28 -2.40 -3.53 16.08
CA LEU A 28 -2.04 -3.83 17.47
C LEU A 28 -3.12 -4.63 18.19
N ALA A 29 -4.39 -4.44 17.82
CA ALA A 29 -5.48 -5.04 18.56
C ALA A 29 -5.65 -6.55 18.29
N ASN A 30 -5.38 -7.02 17.06
CA ASN A 30 -5.85 -8.35 16.62
C ASN A 30 -5.11 -8.97 15.41
N ALA A 31 -3.98 -8.42 14.93
CA ALA A 31 -3.40 -8.92 13.68
C ALA A 31 -2.51 -10.17 13.82
N ASN A 32 -2.34 -10.75 15.02
CA ASN A 32 -1.39 -11.84 15.28
C ASN A 32 0.02 -11.50 14.76
N VAL A 33 0.58 -10.39 15.24
CA VAL A 33 1.96 -9.98 14.96
C VAL A 33 2.86 -10.51 16.09
N PRO A 34 4.01 -11.14 15.79
CA PRO A 34 4.96 -11.53 16.84
C PRO A 34 5.43 -10.30 17.63
N LEU A 35 5.57 -10.43 18.95
CA LEU A 35 5.94 -9.33 19.85
C LEU A 35 7.21 -8.58 19.41
N GLN A 36 8.22 -9.29 18.90
CA GLN A 36 9.44 -8.65 18.39
C GLN A 36 9.17 -7.79 17.15
N ILE A 37 8.29 -8.25 16.25
CA ILE A 37 7.93 -7.48 15.06
C ILE A 37 7.11 -6.26 15.48
N GLU A 38 6.22 -6.40 16.47
CA GLU A 38 5.47 -5.27 17.03
C GLU A 38 6.41 -4.20 17.62
N ALA A 39 7.39 -4.61 18.42
CA ALA A 39 8.40 -3.71 18.98
C ALA A 39 9.16 -2.95 17.87
N ASP A 40 9.55 -3.64 16.80
CA ASP A 40 10.23 -3.02 15.66
C ASP A 40 9.33 -2.05 14.89
N ILE A 41 8.03 -2.36 14.74
CA ILE A 41 7.08 -1.43 14.10
C ILE A 41 6.94 -0.17 14.96
N ILE A 42 6.87 -0.32 16.28
CA ILE A 42 6.84 0.82 17.20
C ILE A 42 8.14 1.63 17.06
N ALA A 43 9.30 0.98 17.05
CA ALA A 43 10.59 1.64 16.87
C ALA A 43 10.69 2.39 15.53
N LEU A 44 10.17 1.81 14.44
CA LEU A 44 10.08 2.49 13.14
C LEU A 44 9.15 3.71 13.22
N ARG A 45 7.99 3.56 13.88
CA ARG A 45 6.99 4.62 14.00
C ARG A 45 7.47 5.79 14.86
N THR A 46 8.25 5.52 15.91
CA THR A 46 8.89 6.54 16.76
C THR A 46 10.23 7.00 16.21
N LEU A 47 10.66 6.49 15.05
CA LEU A 47 11.93 6.79 14.41
C LEU A 47 13.14 6.49 15.32
N SER A 48 13.00 5.49 16.18
CA SER A 48 14.03 5.05 17.12
C SER A 48 15.08 4.13 16.50
N ILE A 49 14.91 3.73 15.23
CA ILE A 49 15.87 2.89 14.51
C ILE A 49 16.96 3.79 13.92
N ALA A 50 18.21 3.55 14.32
CA ALA A 50 19.35 4.31 13.83
C ALA A 50 19.65 4.02 12.35
N THR A 51 20.08 5.05 11.65
CA THR A 51 20.52 5.07 10.25
C THR A 51 21.78 5.93 10.14
N ARG A 52 22.43 5.99 8.98
CA ARG A 52 23.61 6.86 8.83
C ARG A 52 23.29 8.35 8.95
N ALA A 53 22.05 8.77 8.68
CA ALA A 53 21.67 10.19 8.77
C ALA A 53 20.87 10.55 10.04
N TYR A 54 20.53 9.58 10.90
CA TYR A 54 19.67 9.82 12.07
C TYR A 54 19.85 8.73 13.14
N PRO A 55 19.81 9.03 14.46
CA PRO A 55 19.49 10.33 15.09
C PRO A 55 20.63 11.34 15.02
N VAL A 56 21.86 10.86 14.95
CA VAL A 56 23.06 11.67 14.74
C VAL A 56 23.59 11.33 13.36
N GLU A 57 23.83 12.37 12.56
CA GLU A 57 24.41 12.22 11.23
C GLU A 57 25.85 11.71 11.37
N GLN A 58 26.16 10.60 10.69
CA GLN A 58 27.51 10.03 10.60
C GLN A 58 28.34 10.78 9.55
N ASP A 59 29.67 10.58 9.56
CA ASP A 59 30.59 11.22 8.62
C ASP A 59 30.23 10.96 7.15
N ASP A 60 29.80 9.74 6.81
CA ASP A 60 29.15 9.41 5.54
C ASP A 60 27.65 9.18 5.77
N PRO A 61 26.80 10.19 5.55
CA PRO A 61 25.36 10.07 5.74
C PRO A 61 24.64 9.41 4.56
N MET A 62 25.35 9.03 3.49
CA MET A 62 24.73 8.54 2.28
C MET A 62 24.21 7.10 2.45
N CYS A 63 23.10 6.82 1.77
CA CYS A 63 22.46 5.50 1.78
C CYS A 63 23.45 4.39 1.46
N ARG A 64 23.59 3.42 2.37
CA ARG A 64 24.48 2.25 2.22
C ARG A 64 24.17 1.36 1.01
N LEU A 65 22.98 1.53 0.41
CA LEU A 65 22.54 0.75 -0.73
C LEU A 65 22.73 1.49 -2.05
N CYS A 66 22.22 2.73 -2.14
CA CYS A 66 22.21 3.45 -3.41
C CYS A 66 23.23 4.58 -3.52
N GLY A 67 23.71 5.12 -2.39
CA GLY A 67 24.61 6.28 -2.39
C GLY A 67 24.01 7.59 -2.93
N GLN A 68 22.72 7.65 -3.30
CA GLN A 68 22.11 8.79 -4.01
C GLN A 68 21.43 9.82 -3.10
N ALA A 69 21.10 9.44 -1.86
CA ALA A 69 20.45 10.33 -0.89
C ALA A 69 20.91 9.99 0.53
N LYS A 70 20.66 10.91 1.47
CA LYS A 70 20.89 10.66 2.90
C LYS A 70 20.10 9.43 3.38
N GLU A 71 20.77 8.57 4.13
CA GLU A 71 20.19 7.36 4.69
C GLU A 71 19.26 7.69 5.85
N THR A 72 17.99 7.93 5.55
CA THR A 72 16.93 8.02 6.54
C THR A 72 16.07 6.76 6.51
N LEU A 73 15.32 6.48 7.58
CA LEU A 73 14.34 5.39 7.57
C LEU A 73 13.36 5.57 6.41
N PHE A 74 12.89 6.80 6.18
CA PHE A 74 12.01 7.13 5.06
C PHE A 74 12.63 6.76 3.71
N HIS A 75 13.90 7.11 3.51
CA HIS A 75 14.61 6.74 2.29
C HIS A 75 14.64 5.22 2.10
N ILE A 76 15.02 4.45 3.12
CA ILE A 76 15.11 2.98 3.04
C ILE A 76 13.73 2.36 2.76
N VAL A 77 12.69 2.77 3.48
CA VAL A 77 11.37 2.10 3.41
C VAL A 77 10.49 2.57 2.26
N SER A 78 10.81 3.67 1.58
CA SER A 78 9.91 4.26 0.57
C SER A 78 10.57 4.92 -0.65
N CYS A 79 11.87 5.22 -0.65
CA CYS A 79 12.48 6.00 -1.74
C CYS A 79 13.74 5.40 -2.36
N CYS A 80 14.37 4.39 -1.74
CA CYS A 80 15.63 3.83 -2.22
C CYS A 80 15.40 3.09 -3.55
N PRO A 81 16.03 3.52 -4.66
CA PRO A 81 15.77 2.94 -5.99
C PRO A 81 16.24 1.49 -6.08
N VAL A 82 17.28 1.11 -5.32
CA VAL A 82 17.78 -0.28 -5.22
C VAL A 82 16.70 -1.21 -4.65
N LEU A 83 15.84 -0.71 -3.76
CA LEU A 83 14.79 -1.49 -3.10
C LEU A 83 13.45 -1.43 -3.86
N ALA A 84 13.29 -0.49 -4.78
CA ALA A 84 12.01 -0.22 -5.44
C ALA A 84 11.50 -1.38 -6.29
N HIS A 85 12.38 -2.06 -7.01
CA HIS A 85 11.99 -3.10 -7.96
C HIS A 85 11.58 -4.43 -7.30
N ALA A 86 12.18 -4.79 -6.16
CA ALA A 86 11.92 -6.08 -5.50
C ALA A 86 11.03 -5.91 -4.26
N GLU A 87 11.47 -5.10 -3.32
CA GLU A 87 10.92 -5.08 -1.96
C GLU A 87 9.64 -4.26 -1.85
N TYR A 88 9.56 -3.18 -2.63
CA TYR A 88 8.34 -2.39 -2.67
C TYR A 88 7.26 -3.14 -3.46
N PHE A 89 7.66 -3.90 -4.48
CA PHE A 89 6.79 -4.77 -5.27
C PHE A 89 6.24 -5.97 -4.47
N ASP A 90 7.05 -6.64 -3.64
CA ASP A 90 6.57 -7.73 -2.78
C ASP A 90 5.48 -7.26 -1.80
N ARG A 91 5.72 -6.15 -1.08
CA ARG A 91 4.72 -5.55 -0.16
C ARG A 91 3.41 -5.24 -0.87
N HIS A 92 3.53 -4.60 -2.03
CA HIS A 92 2.41 -4.23 -2.88
C HIS A 92 1.60 -5.47 -3.29
N ASN A 93 2.26 -6.46 -3.87
CA ASN A 93 1.60 -7.65 -4.42
C ASN A 93 0.91 -8.49 -3.35
N ARG A 94 1.47 -8.57 -2.14
CA ARG A 94 0.82 -9.28 -1.03
C ARG A 94 -0.52 -8.65 -0.64
N ILE A 95 -0.62 -7.31 -0.65
CA ILE A 95 -1.90 -6.61 -0.38
C ILE A 95 -2.84 -6.79 -1.57
N CYS A 96 -2.33 -6.63 -2.78
CA CYS A 96 -3.13 -6.81 -3.98
C CYS A 96 -3.71 -8.24 -4.05
N ARG A 97 -2.97 -9.27 -3.62
CA ARG A 97 -3.47 -10.66 -3.50
C ARG A 97 -4.71 -10.77 -2.60
N LEU A 98 -4.75 -10.06 -1.48
CA LEU A 98 -5.91 -10.07 -0.58
C LEU A 98 -7.14 -9.47 -1.27
N LEU A 99 -6.95 -8.35 -1.97
CA LEU A 99 -8.01 -7.66 -2.72
C LEU A 99 -8.49 -8.49 -3.92
N TYR A 100 -7.56 -9.16 -4.62
CA TYR A 100 -7.86 -10.04 -5.73
C TYR A 100 -8.69 -11.24 -5.28
N LYS A 101 -8.31 -11.88 -4.18
CA LYS A 101 -9.09 -12.96 -3.57
C LYS A 101 -10.52 -12.51 -3.25
N ALA A 102 -10.69 -11.34 -2.65
CA ALA A 102 -12.01 -10.80 -2.37
C ALA A 102 -12.84 -10.58 -3.65
N CYS A 103 -12.20 -10.16 -4.75
CA CYS A 103 -12.88 -10.06 -6.05
C CYS A 103 -13.24 -11.44 -6.64
N CYS A 104 -12.40 -12.46 -6.47
CA CYS A 104 -12.72 -13.85 -6.84
C CYS A 104 -13.95 -14.35 -6.08
N ASP A 105 -14.01 -14.08 -4.77
CA ASP A 105 -15.14 -14.45 -3.91
C ASP A 105 -16.45 -13.78 -4.41
N MET A 106 -16.39 -12.53 -4.89
CA MET A 106 -17.55 -11.84 -5.49
C MET A 106 -18.01 -12.43 -6.84
N LEU A 107 -17.11 -13.08 -7.58
CA LEU A 107 -17.39 -13.72 -8.87
C LEU A 107 -17.70 -15.23 -8.72
N SER A 108 -17.68 -15.75 -7.49
CA SER A 108 -17.80 -17.18 -7.20
C SER A 108 -16.75 -18.04 -7.90
N VAL A 109 -15.53 -17.51 -8.02
CA VAL A 109 -14.39 -18.19 -8.66
C VAL A 109 -13.43 -18.68 -7.57
N PRO A 110 -13.01 -19.96 -7.59
CA PRO A 110 -12.05 -20.45 -6.62
C PRO A 110 -10.72 -19.71 -6.76
N PHE A 111 -10.19 -19.25 -5.64
CA PHE A 111 -8.88 -18.61 -5.58
C PHE A 111 -7.81 -19.65 -5.27
N GLU A 112 -6.82 -19.80 -6.15
CA GLU A 112 -5.67 -20.69 -5.94
C GLU A 112 -4.43 -19.89 -5.54
N ASN A 113 -3.72 -20.38 -4.52
CA ASN A 113 -2.55 -19.69 -3.99
C ASN A 113 -1.36 -19.73 -4.96
N GLU A 114 -1.30 -20.78 -5.77
CA GLU A 114 -0.28 -21.12 -6.75
C GLU A 114 -0.22 -20.09 -7.89
N TRP A 115 -1.32 -19.39 -8.16
CA TRP A 115 -1.38 -18.32 -9.16
C TRP A 115 -0.36 -17.22 -8.92
N TRP A 116 0.12 -17.04 -7.69
CA TRP A 116 1.12 -16.04 -7.31
C TRP A 116 2.57 -16.47 -7.52
N SER A 117 2.80 -17.77 -7.69
CA SER A 117 4.09 -18.28 -8.19
C SER A 117 4.24 -17.98 -9.69
N CYS A 118 3.13 -17.68 -10.37
CA CYS A 118 3.03 -17.29 -11.77
C CYS A 118 2.35 -15.91 -11.89
N ARG A 119 2.03 -15.47 -13.11
CA ARG A 119 1.12 -14.32 -13.29
C ARG A 119 -0.31 -14.81 -13.03
N PRO A 120 -1.12 -14.12 -12.20
CA PRO A 120 -2.51 -14.50 -11.99
C PRO A 120 -3.28 -14.55 -13.31
N PRO A 121 -4.17 -15.55 -13.49
CA PRO A 121 -4.96 -15.66 -14.70
C PRO A 121 -5.93 -14.49 -14.80
N CYS A 122 -6.17 -13.99 -16.01
CA CYS A 122 -7.34 -13.17 -16.26
C CYS A 122 -8.57 -14.07 -16.20
N VAL A 123 -9.52 -13.73 -15.34
CA VAL A 123 -10.74 -14.51 -15.16
C VAL A 123 -11.84 -13.89 -16.01
N ASN A 124 -12.48 -14.69 -16.85
CA ASN A 124 -13.65 -14.30 -17.63
C ASN A 124 -14.69 -15.41 -17.50
N VAL A 125 -15.74 -15.12 -16.73
CA VAL A 125 -16.84 -16.04 -16.43
C VAL A 125 -18.17 -15.32 -16.67
N GLU A 126 -19.29 -16.05 -16.64
CA GLU A 126 -20.62 -15.44 -16.80
C GLU A 126 -20.91 -14.36 -15.74
N ALA A 127 -20.44 -14.58 -14.51
CA ALA A 127 -20.58 -13.62 -13.41
C ALA A 127 -19.80 -12.30 -13.62
N GLY A 128 -18.83 -12.27 -14.53
CA GLY A 128 -18.01 -11.09 -14.81
C GLY A 128 -16.56 -11.39 -15.17
N SER A 129 -15.72 -10.38 -15.05
CA SER A 129 -14.31 -10.44 -15.42
C SER A 129 -13.42 -9.90 -14.31
N LEU A 130 -12.22 -10.45 -14.16
CA LEU A 130 -11.21 -9.98 -13.22
C LEU A 130 -9.84 -9.98 -13.88
N TYR A 131 -9.18 -8.83 -13.85
CA TYR A 131 -7.89 -8.57 -14.48
C TYR A 131 -6.89 -8.06 -13.44
N TRP A 132 -5.64 -8.51 -13.56
CA TRP A 132 -4.52 -8.08 -12.73
C TRP A 132 -3.40 -7.50 -13.60
N ASP A 133 -2.93 -6.29 -13.29
CA ASP A 133 -1.85 -5.59 -14.00
C ASP A 133 -1.99 -5.72 -15.53
N GLN A 134 -3.21 -5.45 -16.02
CA GLN A 134 -3.51 -5.45 -17.44
C GLN A 134 -3.85 -4.03 -17.89
N PRO A 135 -3.38 -3.63 -19.08
CA PRO A 135 -3.83 -2.39 -19.68
C PRO A 135 -5.32 -2.46 -20.05
N VAL A 136 -6.05 -1.40 -19.77
CA VAL A 136 -7.41 -1.19 -20.29
C VAL A 136 -7.31 -0.59 -21.68
N HIS A 137 -7.97 -1.25 -22.63
CA HIS A 137 -8.14 -0.71 -23.97
C HIS A 137 -9.33 0.25 -23.98
N THR A 138 -9.03 1.55 -24.02
CA THR A 138 -10.02 2.63 -24.13
C THR A 138 -9.96 3.27 -25.53
N PRO A 139 -11.08 3.82 -26.05
CA PRO A 139 -11.09 4.53 -27.33
C PRO A 139 -10.09 5.69 -27.42
N ARG A 140 -9.88 6.40 -26.31
CA ARG A 140 -8.84 7.45 -26.20
C ARG A 140 -7.56 6.88 -25.60
N LYS A 141 -6.41 7.37 -26.06
CA LYS A 141 -5.12 7.09 -25.42
C LYS A 141 -5.04 7.84 -24.09
N LEU A 142 -4.89 7.11 -22.99
CA LEU A 142 -4.75 7.68 -21.64
C LEU A 142 -3.30 7.52 -21.15
N GLU A 143 -2.85 8.44 -20.29
CA GLU A 143 -1.56 8.33 -19.60
C GLU A 143 -1.59 7.20 -18.56
N TYR A 144 -2.67 7.12 -17.77
CA TYR A 144 -2.89 6.10 -16.75
C TYR A 144 -4.05 5.18 -17.17
N TYR A 145 -3.70 3.99 -17.67
CA TYR A 145 -4.66 3.02 -18.22
C TYR A 145 -4.44 1.58 -17.74
N ARG A 146 -3.45 1.36 -16.87
CA ARG A 146 -3.09 0.03 -16.36
C ARG A 146 -3.20 0.06 -14.84
N PRO A 147 -4.41 -0.16 -14.30
CA PRO A 147 -4.56 -0.27 -12.87
C PRO A 147 -4.10 -1.63 -12.34
N ASP A 148 -3.85 -1.72 -11.03
CA ASP A 148 -3.42 -2.98 -10.40
C ASP A 148 -4.47 -4.09 -10.54
N ILE A 149 -5.75 -3.78 -10.29
CA ILE A 149 -6.86 -4.74 -10.44
C ILE A 149 -8.08 -4.07 -11.07
N ILE A 150 -8.74 -4.79 -11.97
CA ILE A 150 -10.07 -4.43 -12.49
C ILE A 150 -11.01 -5.61 -12.30
N ALA A 151 -12.13 -5.36 -11.62
CA ALA A 151 -13.20 -6.35 -11.48
C ALA A 151 -14.48 -5.80 -12.10
N VAL A 152 -15.05 -6.53 -13.06
CA VAL A 152 -16.38 -6.31 -13.60
C VAL A 152 -17.29 -7.36 -12.99
N ILE A 153 -18.31 -6.94 -12.25
CA ILE A 153 -19.22 -7.81 -11.50
C ILE A 153 -20.63 -7.62 -12.06
N ASN A 154 -21.09 -8.56 -12.88
CA ASN A 154 -22.33 -8.43 -13.65
C ASN A 154 -23.56 -8.42 -12.75
N SER A 155 -23.59 -9.29 -11.73
CA SER A 155 -24.71 -9.39 -10.77
C SER A 155 -25.01 -8.08 -10.03
N ARG A 156 -24.00 -7.22 -9.86
CA ARG A 156 -24.10 -5.93 -9.17
C ARG A 156 -24.07 -4.74 -10.14
N ARG A 157 -23.89 -4.98 -11.43
CA ARG A 157 -23.59 -3.95 -12.44
C ARG A 157 -22.51 -3.01 -11.94
N LEU A 158 -21.37 -3.56 -11.51
CA LEU A 158 -20.29 -2.83 -10.84
C LEU A 158 -18.96 -3.06 -11.55
N VAL A 159 -18.20 -2.00 -11.77
CA VAL A 159 -16.80 -2.05 -12.19
C VAL A 159 -15.95 -1.45 -11.07
N LEU A 160 -15.01 -2.23 -10.54
CA LEU A 160 -14.02 -1.78 -9.57
C LEU A 160 -12.70 -1.56 -10.29
N VAL A 161 -12.11 -0.40 -10.07
CA VAL A 161 -10.72 -0.08 -10.43
C VAL A 161 -9.96 0.05 -9.12
N ILE A 162 -9.10 -0.89 -8.80
CA ILE A 162 -8.40 -0.94 -7.51
C ILE A 162 -6.94 -0.63 -7.74
N GLU A 163 -6.41 0.26 -6.91
CA GLU A 163 -5.06 0.80 -7.02
C GLU A 163 -4.39 0.78 -5.66
N ILE A 164 -3.27 0.08 -5.54
CA ILE A 164 -2.60 -0.16 -4.26
C ILE A 164 -1.34 0.70 -4.16
N ALA A 165 -1.07 1.22 -2.96
CA ALA A 165 0.24 1.76 -2.65
C ALA A 165 0.63 1.46 -1.21
N VAL A 166 1.90 1.14 -1.04
CA VAL A 166 2.56 1.15 0.27
C VAL A 166 3.53 2.33 0.30
N CYS A 167 3.46 3.16 1.33
CA CYS A 167 4.30 4.35 1.45
C CYS A 167 4.54 4.73 2.90
N ALA A 168 5.40 5.70 3.16
CA ALA A 168 5.51 6.24 4.51
C ALA A 168 4.20 6.89 4.96
N ASP A 169 3.98 6.83 6.26
CA ASP A 169 2.70 7.16 6.88
C ASP A 169 2.25 8.60 6.61
N HIS A 170 3.17 9.56 6.66
CA HIS A 170 2.87 10.98 6.38
C HIS A 170 2.47 11.22 4.90
N SER A 171 2.78 10.29 3.99
CA SER A 171 2.48 10.41 2.56
C SER A 171 1.15 9.74 2.17
N VAL A 172 0.48 9.05 3.08
CA VAL A 172 -0.72 8.23 2.78
C VAL A 172 -1.85 9.06 2.17
N VAL A 173 -2.21 10.19 2.79
CA VAL A 173 -3.27 11.09 2.30
C VAL A 173 -2.92 11.65 0.92
N LYS A 174 -1.68 12.09 0.74
CA LYS A 174 -1.18 12.64 -0.53
C LYS A 174 -1.27 11.60 -1.65
N LYS A 175 -0.78 10.38 -1.41
CA LYS A 175 -0.80 9.30 -2.40
C LYS A 175 -2.20 8.85 -2.77
N GLU A 176 -3.15 8.85 -1.82
CA GLU A 176 -4.55 8.59 -2.14
C GLU A 176 -5.10 9.64 -3.11
N GLY A 177 -4.87 10.93 -2.84
CA GLY A 177 -5.28 12.03 -3.71
C GLY A 177 -4.64 11.99 -5.11
N GLU A 178 -3.34 11.66 -5.17
CA GLU A 178 -2.61 11.48 -6.44
C GLU A 178 -3.23 10.35 -7.27
N LYS A 179 -3.51 9.19 -6.68
CA LYS A 179 -4.15 8.06 -7.39
C LYS A 179 -5.56 8.42 -7.88
N ARG A 180 -6.37 9.11 -7.06
CA ARG A 180 -7.69 9.61 -7.49
C ARG A 180 -7.59 10.49 -8.73
N SER A 181 -6.64 11.42 -8.72
CA SER A 181 -6.44 12.36 -9.82
C SER A 181 -5.98 11.65 -11.10
N LYS A 182 -5.00 10.74 -10.98
CA LYS A 182 -4.42 9.99 -12.11
C LYS A 182 -5.45 9.14 -12.86
N TYR A 183 -6.30 8.43 -12.12
CA TYR A 183 -7.24 7.47 -12.71
C TYR A 183 -8.60 8.07 -13.09
N GLN A 184 -8.83 9.36 -12.84
CA GLN A 184 -10.12 10.01 -13.12
C GLN A 184 -10.53 9.89 -14.60
N ALA A 185 -9.58 10.03 -15.54
CA ALA A 185 -9.85 9.89 -16.96
C ALA A 185 -10.23 8.45 -17.35
N LEU A 186 -9.57 7.45 -16.77
CA LEU A 186 -9.92 6.04 -16.98
C LEU A 186 -11.33 5.73 -16.47
N ILE A 187 -11.70 6.25 -15.30
CA ILE A 187 -13.04 6.07 -14.74
C ILE A 187 -14.11 6.64 -15.67
N GLN A 188 -13.88 7.81 -16.28
CA GLN A 188 -14.81 8.39 -17.25
C GLN A 188 -14.99 7.50 -18.49
N GLU A 189 -13.90 6.95 -19.05
CA GLU A 189 -13.99 6.01 -20.18
C GLU A 189 -14.76 4.74 -19.80
N LEU A 190 -14.48 4.17 -18.63
CA LEU A 190 -15.15 2.96 -18.16
C LEU A 190 -16.66 3.18 -17.93
N VAL A 191 -17.07 4.37 -17.46
CA VAL A 191 -18.50 4.72 -17.34
C VAL A 191 -19.20 4.71 -18.71
N LEU A 192 -18.50 5.16 -19.76
CA LEU A 192 -19.04 5.17 -21.13
C LEU A 192 -19.06 3.76 -21.74
N MET A 193 -18.05 2.95 -21.47
CA MET A 193 -17.93 1.57 -21.97
C MET A 193 -18.93 0.63 -21.29
N TYR A 194 -19.11 0.74 -19.98
CA TYR A 194 -19.99 -0.11 -19.17
C TYR A 194 -21.29 0.62 -18.83
N ARG A 195 -22.09 0.94 -19.85
CA ARG A 195 -23.33 1.73 -19.67
C ARG A 195 -24.28 1.08 -18.66
N GLY A 196 -24.67 1.88 -17.67
CA GLY A 196 -25.53 1.46 -16.58
C GLY A 196 -24.85 0.55 -15.55
N PHE A 197 -23.51 0.46 -15.55
CA PHE A 197 -22.76 -0.04 -14.41
C PHE A 197 -22.32 1.14 -13.53
N SER A 198 -22.22 0.92 -12.23
CA SER A 198 -21.49 1.81 -11.33
C SER A 198 -20.00 1.55 -11.48
N VAL A 199 -19.19 2.58 -11.69
CA VAL A 199 -17.73 2.46 -11.75
C VAL A 199 -17.12 3.12 -10.53
N LYS A 200 -16.32 2.38 -9.76
CA LYS A 200 -15.71 2.86 -8.51
C LYS A 200 -14.20 2.70 -8.54
N LEU A 201 -13.50 3.79 -8.25
CA LEU A 201 -12.06 3.80 -7.99
C LEU A 201 -11.81 3.55 -6.50
N VAL A 202 -10.95 2.58 -6.20
CA VAL A 202 -10.60 2.15 -4.83
C VAL A 202 -9.08 2.26 -4.64
N PRO A 203 -8.53 3.46 -4.34
CA PRO A 203 -7.13 3.60 -3.93
C PRO A 203 -6.91 3.03 -2.52
N VAL A 204 -6.28 1.86 -2.42
CA VAL A 204 -5.88 1.24 -1.16
C VAL A 204 -4.44 1.67 -0.83
N VAL A 205 -4.31 2.75 -0.06
CA VAL A 205 -3.01 3.28 0.36
C VAL A 205 -2.75 2.96 1.83
N ILE A 206 -1.68 2.21 2.10
CA ILE A 206 -1.29 1.76 3.43
C ILE A 206 0.09 2.31 3.79
N GLY A 207 0.20 2.88 4.99
CA GLY A 207 1.44 3.31 5.60
C GLY A 207 2.36 2.13 5.96
N VAL A 208 3.67 2.33 5.90
CA VAL A 208 4.65 1.32 6.32
C VAL A 208 4.56 0.95 7.80
N THR A 209 3.91 1.75 8.65
CA THR A 209 3.56 1.38 10.04
C THR A 209 2.06 1.18 10.27
N GLY A 210 1.30 1.04 9.17
CA GLY A 210 -0.14 0.79 9.18
C GLY A 210 -1.01 2.03 9.05
N ALA A 211 -0.46 3.22 8.79
CA ALA A 211 -1.29 4.42 8.62
C ALA A 211 -2.31 4.28 7.47
N VAL A 212 -3.55 4.70 7.70
CA VAL A 212 -4.64 4.69 6.72
C VAL A 212 -5.46 5.96 6.80
N THR A 213 -6.17 6.29 5.72
CA THR A 213 -7.09 7.44 5.68
C THR A 213 -8.46 7.10 6.28
N LYS A 214 -9.18 8.13 6.74
CA LYS A 214 -10.58 8.00 7.22
C LYS A 214 -11.54 7.53 6.13
N SER A 215 -11.19 7.73 4.86
CA SER A 215 -12.01 7.31 3.71
C SER A 215 -11.90 5.81 3.44
N LEU A 216 -10.78 5.15 3.77
CA LEU A 216 -10.52 3.76 3.39
C LEU A 216 -11.60 2.77 3.84
N PRO A 217 -12.05 2.73 5.12
CA PRO A 217 -13.07 1.78 5.55
C PRO A 217 -14.39 1.93 4.80
N ARG A 218 -14.85 3.19 4.64
CA ARG A 218 -16.08 3.48 3.89
C ARG A 218 -15.92 3.09 2.42
N MET A 219 -14.76 3.36 1.83
CA MET A 219 -14.49 3.05 0.43
C MET A 219 -14.52 1.55 0.13
N LEU A 220 -13.90 0.74 0.99
CA LEU A 220 -13.94 -0.72 0.89
C LEU A 220 -15.38 -1.23 1.04
N LYS A 221 -16.13 -0.71 2.03
CA LYS A 221 -17.54 -1.06 2.22
C LYS A 221 -18.39 -0.71 0.99
N ASP A 222 -18.24 0.51 0.46
CA ASP A 222 -18.97 0.97 -0.72
C ASP A 222 -18.60 0.15 -1.97
N ALA A 223 -17.38 -0.37 -2.05
CA ALA A 223 -16.92 -1.27 -3.10
C ALA A 223 -17.34 -2.74 -2.91
N PHE A 224 -18.07 -3.07 -1.84
CA PHE A 224 -18.40 -4.45 -1.43
C PHE A 224 -17.17 -5.31 -1.12
N LEU A 225 -16.05 -4.66 -0.78
CA LEU A 225 -14.82 -5.27 -0.29
C LEU A 225 -14.71 -5.12 1.24
N GLY A 226 -15.86 -5.00 1.93
CA GLY A 226 -15.91 -4.79 3.39
C GLY A 226 -15.34 -5.96 4.20
N ASP A 227 -15.30 -7.16 3.62
CA ASP A 227 -14.71 -8.35 4.23
C ASP A 227 -13.17 -8.36 4.14
N VAL A 228 -12.58 -7.45 3.34
CA VAL A 228 -11.14 -7.24 3.32
C VAL A 228 -10.72 -6.57 4.63
N ASP A 229 -10.10 -7.35 5.49
CA ASP A 229 -9.58 -6.85 6.76
C ASP A 229 -8.41 -5.88 6.55
N ILE A 230 -8.66 -4.60 6.84
CA ILE A 230 -7.65 -3.53 6.81
C ILE A 230 -6.46 -3.88 7.70
N ARG A 231 -6.69 -4.55 8.84
CA ARG A 231 -5.64 -4.90 9.81
C ARG A 231 -4.69 -5.94 9.22
N THR A 232 -5.21 -6.89 8.45
CA THR A 232 -4.39 -7.83 7.68
C THR A 232 -3.54 -7.09 6.64
N CYS A 233 -4.08 -6.09 5.93
CA CYS A 233 -3.31 -5.27 4.99
C CYS A 233 -2.20 -4.47 5.71
N GLN A 234 -2.51 -3.86 6.85
CA GLN A 234 -1.56 -3.14 7.69
C GLN A 234 -0.44 -4.05 8.18
N ARG A 235 -0.78 -5.23 8.69
CA ARG A 235 0.22 -6.23 9.10
C ARG A 235 1.14 -6.59 7.95
N VAL A 236 0.60 -6.90 6.78
CA VAL A 236 1.40 -7.24 5.60
C VAL A 236 2.37 -6.10 5.26
N ALA A 237 1.91 -4.85 5.25
CA ALA A 237 2.75 -3.69 4.98
C ALA A 237 3.85 -3.52 6.05
N SER A 238 3.48 -3.58 7.32
CA SER A 238 4.39 -3.34 8.45
C SER A 238 5.41 -4.45 8.63
N THR A 239 4.98 -5.72 8.70
CA THR A 239 5.88 -6.87 8.90
C THR A 239 6.91 -6.98 7.76
N SER A 240 6.48 -6.79 6.52
CA SER A 240 7.39 -6.84 5.37
C SER A 240 8.38 -5.67 5.39
N THR A 241 7.96 -4.50 5.88
CA THR A 241 8.87 -3.36 6.08
C THR A 241 9.90 -3.65 7.17
N ILE A 242 9.51 -4.30 8.26
CA ILE A 242 10.46 -4.68 9.31
C ILE A 242 11.46 -5.71 8.81
N HIS A 243 11.03 -6.75 8.09
CA HIS A 243 11.96 -7.71 7.50
C HIS A 243 12.97 -7.04 6.54
N LEU A 244 12.50 -6.08 5.74
CA LEU A 244 13.37 -5.26 4.91
C LEU A 244 14.40 -4.50 5.76
N LEU A 245 13.96 -3.80 6.80
CA LEU A 245 14.85 -3.05 7.69
C LEU A 245 15.86 -3.94 8.38
N ARG A 246 15.45 -5.11 8.89
CA ARG A 246 16.34 -6.09 9.51
C ARG A 246 17.46 -6.53 8.57
N ARG A 247 17.16 -6.77 7.30
CA ARG A 247 18.18 -7.16 6.32
C ARG A 247 19.12 -6.01 5.94
N VAL A 248 18.62 -4.78 5.87
CA VAL A 248 19.41 -3.61 5.47
C VAL A 248 20.25 -3.06 6.64
N LEU A 249 19.69 -3.07 7.84
CA LEU A 249 20.25 -2.47 9.05
C LEU A 249 20.90 -3.49 9.99
N GLY A 250 20.50 -4.76 9.94
CA GLY A 250 20.89 -5.83 10.86
C GLY A 250 22.25 -6.48 10.62
N GLY A 251 23.26 -5.71 10.25
CA GLY A 251 24.65 -6.20 10.20
C GLY A 251 25.13 -6.73 11.57
N PRO A 252 26.31 -7.36 11.64
CA PRO A 252 26.77 -8.14 12.81
C PRO A 252 26.85 -7.39 14.15
N ASN A 253 26.69 -6.07 14.17
CA ASN A 253 26.71 -5.22 15.37
C ASN A 253 25.42 -4.40 15.58
N ALA A 254 24.31 -4.74 14.92
CA ALA A 254 23.07 -3.98 15.03
C ALA A 254 22.20 -4.51 16.18
N PRO A 255 21.76 -3.67 17.14
CA PRO A 255 20.70 -4.05 18.06
C PRO A 255 19.40 -4.01 17.27
N ILE A 256 18.81 -5.18 17.02
CA ILE A 256 17.41 -5.33 16.60
C ILE A 256 16.74 -6.29 17.56
#